data_AF-A0A7C7WSH4-F1
#
_entry.id   AF-A0A7C7WSH4-F1
#
_cell.length_a   1.000
_cell.length_b   1.000
_cell.length_c   1.000
_cell.angle_alpha   90.00
_cell.angle_beta   90.00
_cell.angle_gamma   90.00
#
_symmetry.space_group_name_H-M   'P 1'
#
loop_
_entity.id
_entity.type
_entity.pdbx_description
1 polymer ?
#
loop_
_entity_poly.entity_id
_entity_poly.type
_entity_poly.pdbx_seq_one_letter_code
_entity_poly.pdbx_strand_id
1 'polypeptide(L)' 'MVQLKLISKAGISAALEKATRYRLLNEPLEAESICRDVLAVDPENQEAILDFAAINHRRV' A
#
# COMPACT_ATOMS: atom_id res chain seq x y z
N MET A 1 -11.93 10.29 -18.62
CA MET A 1 -11.70 10.22 -17.16
C MET A 1 -11.19 8.81 -16.86
N VAL A 2 -9.99 8.66 -16.31
CA VAL A 2 -9.41 7.35 -15.98
C VAL A 2 -10.09 6.86 -14.71
N GLN A 3 -11.04 5.94 -14.86
CA GLN A 3 -11.60 5.21 -13.73
C GLN A 3 -10.53 4.19 -13.30
N LEU A 4 -9.69 4.57 -12.33
CA LEU A 4 -8.74 3.67 -11.73
C LEU A 4 -9.52 2.47 -11.19
N LYS A 5 -9.25 1.28 -11.73
CA LYS A 5 -9.81 0.04 -11.20
C LYS A 5 -9.22 -0.11 -9.80
N LEU A 6 -10.07 0.15 -8.81
CA LEU A 6 -9.79 -0.18 -7.42
C LEU A 6 -9.31 -1.63 -7.37
N ILE A 7 -8.27 -1.88 -6.59
CA ILE A 7 -7.74 -3.23 -6.37
C ILE A 7 -8.93 -4.08 -5.90
N SER A 8 -9.15 -5.23 -6.53
CA SER A 8 -10.17 -6.16 -6.00
C SER A 8 -9.73 -6.62 -4.61
N LYS A 9 -10.68 -6.92 -3.71
CA LYS A 9 -10.32 -7.42 -2.36
C LYS A 9 -9.40 -8.64 -2.40
N ALA A 10 -9.55 -9.50 -3.41
CA ALA A 10 -8.67 -10.64 -3.65
C ALA A 10 -7.23 -10.24 -4.04
N GLY A 11 -7.02 -9.05 -4.58
CA GLY A 11 -5.72 -8.49 -4.95
C GLY A 11 -5.00 -7.74 -3.83
N ILE A 12 -5.64 -7.55 -2.66
CA ILE A 12 -5.06 -6.80 -1.53
C ILE A 12 -3.75 -7.45 -1.06
N SER A 13 -3.74 -8.78 -0.86
CA SER A 13 -2.53 -9.49 -0.42
C SER A 13 -1.37 -9.33 -1.39
N ALA A 14 -1.64 -9.45 -2.70
CA ALA A 14 -0.61 -9.27 -3.74
C ALA A 14 -0.11 -7.81 -3.81
N ALA A 15 -0.99 -6.84 -3.54
CA ALA A 15 -0.62 -5.43 -3.47
C ALA A 15 0.30 -5.16 -2.26
N LEU A 16 -0.04 -5.67 -1.09
CA LEU A 16 0.78 -5.55 0.13
C LEU A 16 2.16 -6.19 -0.05
N GLU A 17 2.23 -7.37 -0.66
CA GLU A 17 3.50 -8.02 -0.99
C GLU A 17 4.36 -7.14 -1.90
N LYS A 18 3.73 -6.46 -2.86
CA LYS A 18 4.38 -5.47 -3.73
C LYS A 18 4.86 -4.24 -2.96
N ALA A 19 4.07 -3.72 -2.02
CA ALA A 19 4.45 -2.60 -1.15
C ALA A 19 5.67 -2.95 -0.29
N THR A 20 5.68 -4.15 0.31
CA THR A 20 6.84 -4.68 1.04
C THR A 20 8.07 -4.78 0.14
N ARG A 21 7.93 -5.24 -1.11
CA ARG A 21 9.04 -5.30 -2.06
C ARG A 21 9.58 -3.90 -2.40
N TYR A 22 8.72 -2.92 -2.67
CA TYR A 22 9.14 -1.54 -2.90
C TYR A 22 9.85 -0.94 -1.68
N ARG A 23 9.40 -1.27 -0.47
CA ARG A 23 10.09 -0.88 0.77
C ARG A 23 11.51 -1.46 0.84
N LEU A 24 11.70 -2.72 0.45
CA LEU A 24 13.03 -3.36 0.38
C LEU A 24 13.93 -2.75 -0.70
N LEU A 25 13.33 -2.24 -1.78
CA LEU A 25 14.03 -1.53 -2.85
C LEU A 25 14.35 -0.06 -2.51
N ASN A 26 14.03 0.41 -1.30
CA ASN A 26 14.12 1.82 -0.89
C ASN A 26 13.28 2.77 -1.78
N GLU A 27 12.13 2.30 -2.26
CA GLU A 27 11.16 3.09 -3.02
C GLU A 27 9.89 3.33 -2.16
N PRO A 28 9.96 4.20 -1.13
CA PRO A 28 8.86 4.39 -0.18
C PRO A 28 7.62 5.03 -0.82
N LEU A 29 7.77 5.80 -1.90
CA LEU A 29 6.65 6.46 -2.58
C LEU A 29 5.70 5.44 -3.24
N GLU A 30 6.27 4.43 -3.90
CA GLU A 30 5.49 3.36 -4.54
C GLU A 30 4.80 2.50 -3.49
N ALA A 31 5.51 2.17 -2.41
CA ALA A 31 4.93 1.43 -1.29
C ALA A 31 3.79 2.22 -0.61
N GLU A 32 3.95 3.54 -0.42
CA GLU A 32 2.92 4.40 0.14
C GLU A 32 1.67 4.44 -0.76
N SER A 33 1.86 4.59 -2.06
CA SER A 33 0.75 4.62 -3.03
C SER A 33 -0.08 3.33 -2.96
N ILE A 34 0.59 2.18 -2.90
CA ILE A 34 -0.10 0.89 -2.81
C ILE A 34 -0.86 0.74 -1.51
N CYS A 35 -0.27 1.12 -0.37
CA CYS A 35 -0.96 1.05 0.92
C CYS A 35 -2.20 1.96 0.93
N ARG A 36 -2.12 3.15 0.31
CA ARG A 36 -3.29 4.05 0.15
C ARG A 36 -4.39 3.41 -0.71
N ASP A 37 -4.02 2.77 -1.81
CA ASP A 37 -4.99 2.09 -2.68
C ASP A 37 -5.67 0.91 -1.96
N VAL A 38 -4.92 0.16 -1.12
CA VAL A 38 -5.49 -0.89 -0.28
C VAL A 38 -6.43 -0.30 0.76
N LEU A 39 -6.02 0.75 1.49
CA LEU A 39 -6.85 1.40 2.51
C LEU A 39 -8.10 2.08 1.94
N ALA A 40 -8.07 2.49 0.67
CA ALA A 40 -9.25 3.01 -0.03
C ALA A 40 -10.30 1.91 -0.29
N VAL A 41 -9.88 0.65 -0.41
CA VAL A 41 -10.77 -0.51 -0.63
C VAL A 41 -11.14 -1.19 0.68
N ASP A 42 -10.20 -1.26 1.62
CA ASP A 42 -10.31 -1.90 2.92
C ASP A 42 -9.63 -1.03 4.01
N PRO A 43 -10.34 -0.04 4.56
CA PRO A 43 -9.78 0.90 5.54
C PRO A 43 -9.36 0.24 6.85
N GLU A 44 -9.89 -0.94 7.15
CA GLU A 44 -9.60 -1.71 8.37
C GLU A 44 -8.47 -2.73 8.16
N ASN A 45 -7.79 -2.68 7.01
CA ASN A 45 -6.70 -3.60 6.71
C ASN A 45 -5.47 -3.31 7.59
N GLN A 46 -5.30 -4.12 8.63
CA GLN A 46 -4.24 -3.94 9.62
C GLN A 46 -2.83 -3.94 9.01
N GLU A 47 -2.55 -4.81 8.02
CA GLU A 47 -1.26 -4.84 7.33
C GLU A 47 -0.98 -3.52 6.60
N ALA A 48 -1.96 -3.01 5.84
CA ALA A 48 -1.81 -1.76 5.11
C ALA A 48 -1.56 -0.58 6.04
N ILE A 49 -2.23 -0.53 7.20
CA ILE A 49 -2.01 0.50 8.23
C ILE A 49 -0.58 0.43 8.77
N LEU A 50 -0.11 -0.76 9.14
CA LEU A 50 1.22 -0.97 9.70
C LEU A 50 2.32 -0.62 8.68
N ASP A 51 2.19 -1.08 7.44
CA ASP A 51 3.14 -0.78 6.39
C ASP A 51 3.15 0.72 6.04
N PHE A 52 1.97 1.35 5.92
CA PHE A 52 1.87 2.79 5.69
C PHE A 52 2.52 3.61 6.81
N ALA A 53 2.31 3.24 8.07
CA ALA A 53 2.94 3.90 9.21
C ALA A 53 4.47 3.72 9.21
N ALA A 54 4.94 2.51 8.91
CA ALA A 54 6.38 2.20 8.82
C ALA A 54 7.08 2.99 7.70
N ILE A 55 6.41 3.18 6.56
CA ILE A 55 6.92 3.98 5.43
C ILE A 55 7.02 5.46 5.81
N ASN A 56 5.98 6.01 6.45
CA ASN A 56 5.96 7.43 6.84
C ASN A 56 6.94 7.77 7.96
N HIS A 57 7.18 6.85 8.91
CA HIS A 57 8.13 7.09 10.00
C HIS A 57 9.59 7.23 9.52
N ARG A 58 9.96 6.72 8.34
CA ARG A 58 11.32 6.90 7.79
C ARG A 58 11.52 8.21 7.03
N ARG A 59 10.50 9.07 6.93
CA ARG A 59 10.54 10.34 6.20
C ARG A 59 10.82 11.56 7.11
N VAL A 60 10.90 11.36 8.42
CA VAL A 60 11.28 12.37 9.43
C VAL A 60 12.75 12.23 9.82
#